data_AF-A0AA96X1R1-F1
#
_entry.id   AF-A0AA96X1R1-F1
#
_cell.length_a   1.000
_cell.length_b   1.000
_cell.length_c   1.000
_cell.angle_alpha   90.00
_cell.angle_beta   90.00
_cell.angle_gamma   90.00
#
_symmetry.space_group_name_H-M   'P 1'
#
loop_
_entity.id
_entity.type
_entity.pdbx_description
1 polymer ?
#
loop_
_entity_poly.entity_id
_entity_poly.type
_entity_poly.pdbx_seq_one_letter_code
_entity_poly.pdbx_strand_id
1 'polypeptide(L)'
;MNLPFVLDVAIGLIFTYLILSLLASELQELLATVLQWRAKHLKDSIEVLLGGGINTPEEQRVKDLVGRLYDDPLLKNVNQAAKGAVPQAFRKLTRILFPGNRPGAFGHNQSSGPSYIAPETFATSLIEQLGITSMVDKLSEVRFEKFVHRIVGHYWVNEFGEVGLPDDDQFQDGWERGAIRTIAEKSERSSLSADQNFRVLVEEYDQILNAYRVRTATLETSVERLGESLDAYIAACANFDQSSPETALFVRRLQSYKASVFGQNYERAFSSGGLKPSIAEVADLVHQGSSTHQEVARAYDRIANQARPIDAQVNSTIQTQINDYRLGLDANALDHPTKFEDLDYDLQQIFLANALANLTPEERQLYEDYQTYKTIRNGLSRLPDSVKESIAILAKRSQARVDQAENQVNQFRDEISVWFDRSMSRASGVYKRNAKGVAILIGLTLAAATNSDTFHIFNRLSSDDSLRRLVTERASQLNLDAQRSPRFSAQLEELKNETDAVLREISFPISWNSSNLGRQLGCPSSAISSAPPQDVANTEANQLKAQWDNLYKGCLNTDQSSNAPVPLQVAQIMVNRPLGVLRMLSGWIVSGIAIAMGAPFWFDLLGKVVNVRNSGGKPKQPAGEVQRTNE
;
A
#
# COMPACT_ATOMS: atom_id res chain seq x y z
N MET A 1 12.59 39.81 -39.55
CA MET A 1 11.27 39.25 -39.18
C MET A 1 10.70 40.12 -38.08
N ASN A 2 9.41 40.48 -38.14
CA ASN A 2 8.77 41.28 -37.10
C ASN A 2 8.54 40.42 -35.85
N LEU A 3 8.68 41.01 -34.65
CA LEU A 3 8.50 40.29 -33.38
C LEU A 3 7.17 39.52 -33.28
N PRO A 4 6.01 40.06 -33.72
CA PRO A 4 4.74 39.32 -33.71
C PRO A 4 4.77 38.04 -34.56
N PHE A 5 5.45 38.08 -35.72
CA PHE A 5 5.56 36.92 -36.60
C PHE A 5 6.33 35.77 -35.92
N VAL A 6 7.48 36.09 -35.32
CA VAL A 6 8.31 35.08 -34.63
C VAL A 6 7.53 34.47 -33.47
N LEU A 7 6.77 35.31 -32.75
CA LEU A 7 5.96 34.87 -31.64
C LEU A 7 4.79 33.96 -32.08
N ASP A 8 4.12 34.28 -33.19
CA ASP A 8 3.05 33.45 -33.76
C ASP A 8 3.57 32.08 -34.21
N VAL A 9 4.75 32.02 -34.84
CA VAL A 9 5.40 30.74 -35.21
C VAL A 9 5.77 29.94 -33.96
N ALA A 10 6.30 30.59 -32.92
CA ALA A 10 6.64 29.94 -31.66
C ALA A 10 5.40 29.37 -30.97
N ILE A 11 4.31 30.14 -30.87
CA ILE A 11 3.03 29.69 -30.32
C ILE A 11 2.53 28.45 -31.06
N GLY A 12 2.57 28.47 -32.40
CA GLY A 12 2.13 27.32 -33.19
C GLY A 12 2.95 26.06 -32.98
N LEU A 13 4.27 26.21 -32.83
CA LEU A 13 5.18 25.09 -32.56
C LEU A 13 4.95 24.51 -31.16
N ILE A 14 4.85 25.38 -30.15
CA ILE A 14 4.58 25.00 -28.75
C ILE A 14 3.24 24.28 -28.64
N PHE A 15 2.20 24.81 -29.27
CA PHE A 15 0.86 24.22 -29.25
C PHE A 15 0.83 22.85 -29.93
N THR A 16 1.55 22.68 -31.06
CA THR A 16 1.67 21.37 -31.73
C THR A 16 2.31 20.33 -30.81
N TYR A 17 3.38 20.69 -30.11
CA TYR A 17 4.02 19.77 -29.17
C TYR A 17 3.24 19.55 -27.88
N LEU A 18 2.43 20.52 -27.44
CA LEU A 18 1.49 20.33 -26.34
C LEU A 18 0.51 19.20 -26.64
N ILE A 19 -0.11 19.20 -27.83
CA ILE A 19 -1.06 18.15 -28.26
C ILE A 19 -0.36 16.78 -28.37
N LEU A 20 0.79 16.72 -29.04
CA LEU A 20 1.52 15.45 -29.18
C LEU A 20 1.99 14.90 -27.83
N SER A 21 2.36 15.77 -26.90
CA SER A 21 2.76 15.37 -25.55
C SER A 21 1.58 14.94 -24.68
N LEU A 22 0.39 15.49 -24.90
CA LEU A 22 -0.84 15.00 -24.27
C LEU A 22 -1.11 13.56 -24.71
N LEU A 23 -1.12 13.31 -26.01
CA LEU A 23 -1.32 11.98 -26.58
C LEU A 23 -0.29 10.96 -26.09
N ALA A 24 0.99 11.36 -26.03
CA ALA A 24 2.04 10.51 -25.47
C ALA A 24 1.84 10.21 -23.98
N SER A 25 1.40 11.18 -23.18
CA SER A 25 1.13 10.98 -21.74
C SER A 25 -0.02 9.98 -21.54
N GLU A 26 -1.06 10.08 -22.37
CA GLU A 26 -2.18 9.14 -22.37
C GLU A 26 -1.77 7.72 -22.70
N LEU A 27 -0.97 7.56 -23.76
CA LEU A 27 -0.48 6.25 -24.14
C LEU A 27 0.38 5.65 -23.03
N GLN A 28 1.24 6.46 -22.41
CA GLN A 28 2.09 6.01 -21.31
C GLN A 28 1.26 5.55 -20.11
N GLU A 29 0.23 6.30 -19.71
CA GLU A 29 -0.63 5.96 -18.57
C GLU A 29 -1.48 4.70 -18.83
N LEU A 30 -2.01 4.55 -20.05
CA LEU A 30 -2.73 3.35 -20.48
C LEU A 30 -1.82 2.12 -20.43
N LEU A 31 -0.59 2.23 -20.94
CA LEU A 31 0.38 1.15 -20.90
C LEU A 31 0.74 0.77 -19.45
N ALA A 32 1.01 1.75 -18.60
CA ALA A 32 1.33 1.52 -17.19
C ALA A 32 0.18 0.83 -16.43
N THR A 33 -1.07 1.23 -16.71
CA THR A 33 -2.27 0.66 -16.10
C THR A 33 -2.55 -0.76 -16.56
N VAL A 34 -2.48 -1.02 -17.88
CA VAL A 34 -2.75 -2.34 -18.46
C VAL A 34 -1.67 -3.34 -18.09
N LEU A 35 -0.41 -2.92 -18.08
CA LEU A 35 0.73 -3.78 -17.74
C LEU A 35 0.99 -3.85 -16.22
N GLN A 36 0.22 -3.15 -15.40
CA GLN A 36 0.33 -3.14 -13.93
C GLN A 36 1.74 -2.76 -13.43
N TRP A 37 2.50 -1.98 -14.21
CA TRP A 37 3.90 -1.69 -13.90
C TRP A 37 4.07 -0.96 -12.58
N ARG A 38 3.17 -0.02 -12.27
CA ARG A 38 3.20 0.73 -11.03
C ARG A 38 2.92 -0.16 -9.81
N ALA A 39 1.89 -1.01 -9.90
CA ALA A 39 1.56 -1.96 -8.85
C ALA A 39 2.69 -2.97 -8.63
N LYS A 40 3.26 -3.50 -9.71
CA LYS A 40 4.39 -4.43 -9.64
C LYS A 40 5.62 -3.77 -9.01
N HIS A 41 5.98 -2.57 -9.46
CA HIS A 41 7.09 -1.83 -8.88
C HIS A 41 6.89 -1.57 -7.39
N LEU A 42 5.66 -1.24 -6.96
CA LEU A 42 5.34 -1.07 -5.55
C LEU A 42 5.56 -2.37 -4.77
N LYS A 43 5.07 -3.49 -5.27
CA LYS A 43 5.28 -4.81 -4.67
C LYS A 43 6.76 -5.15 -4.55
N ASP A 44 7.51 -5.04 -5.65
CA ASP A 44 8.96 -5.30 -5.68
C ASP A 44 9.70 -4.41 -4.67
N SER A 45 9.25 -3.15 -4.52
CA SER A 45 9.82 -2.21 -3.54
C SER A 45 9.53 -2.61 -2.09
N ILE A 46 8.35 -3.19 -1.82
CA ILE A 46 8.00 -3.74 -0.51
C ILE A 46 8.83 -5.01 -0.23
N GLU A 47 8.98 -5.89 -1.22
CA GLU A 47 9.83 -7.08 -1.10
C GLU A 47 11.28 -6.67 -0.77
N VAL A 48 11.85 -5.68 -1.45
CA VAL A 48 13.19 -5.16 -1.14
C VAL A 48 13.25 -4.50 0.24
N LEU A 49 12.22 -3.74 0.62
CA LEU A 49 12.13 -3.10 1.95
C LEU A 49 12.14 -4.14 3.07
N LEU A 50 11.25 -5.14 2.98
CA LEU A 50 11.11 -6.17 4.00
C LEU A 50 12.28 -7.16 3.98
N GLY A 51 12.87 -7.43 2.81
CA GLY A 51 14.04 -8.30 2.68
C GLY A 51 15.37 -7.65 3.04
N GLY A 52 15.41 -6.34 3.30
CA GLY A 52 16.65 -5.62 3.63
C GLY A 52 17.64 -5.49 2.46
N GLY A 53 17.22 -5.78 1.22
CA GLY A 53 18.10 -5.79 0.05
C GLY A 53 17.55 -6.58 -1.14
N ILE A 54 18.42 -6.80 -2.13
CA ILE A 54 18.12 -7.56 -3.37
C ILE A 54 18.85 -8.90 -3.28
N ASN A 55 18.23 -9.99 -3.73
CA ASN A 55 18.79 -11.36 -3.75
C ASN A 55 19.22 -11.88 -2.37
N THR A 56 18.34 -11.77 -1.37
CA THR A 56 18.61 -12.30 -0.04
C THR A 56 18.24 -13.78 0.05
N PRO A 57 18.93 -14.59 0.89
CA PRO A 57 18.59 -16.00 1.08
C PRO A 57 17.17 -16.21 1.65
N GLU A 58 16.53 -15.15 2.14
CA GLU A 58 15.18 -15.17 2.70
C GLU A 58 14.08 -14.73 1.74
N GLU A 59 14.39 -14.58 0.44
CA GLU A 59 13.47 -14.06 -0.57
C GLU A 59 12.10 -14.74 -0.56
N GLN A 60 12.05 -16.06 -0.36
CA GLN A 60 10.78 -16.79 -0.28
C GLN A 60 9.95 -16.40 0.94
N ARG A 61 10.56 -16.29 2.13
CA ARG A 61 9.85 -15.88 3.36
C ARG A 61 9.31 -14.45 3.22
N VAL A 62 10.09 -13.58 2.57
CA VAL A 62 9.67 -12.21 2.27
C VAL A 62 8.50 -12.20 1.32
N LYS A 63 8.56 -12.95 0.21
CA LYS A 63 7.46 -13.07 -0.75
C LYS A 63 6.19 -13.61 -0.12
N ASP A 64 6.29 -14.59 0.77
CA ASP A 64 5.15 -15.15 1.49
C ASP A 64 4.54 -14.12 2.47
N LEU A 65 5.37 -13.35 3.17
CA LEU A 65 4.92 -12.26 4.05
C LEU A 65 4.23 -11.15 3.24
N VAL A 66 4.83 -10.73 2.12
CA VAL A 66 4.24 -9.75 1.20
C VAL A 66 2.94 -10.28 0.62
N GLY A 67 2.87 -11.56 0.23
CA GLY A 67 1.65 -12.19 -0.26
C GLY A 67 0.50 -12.07 0.75
N ARG A 68 0.75 -12.45 2.01
CA ARG A 68 -0.23 -12.30 3.10
C ARG A 68 -0.63 -10.83 3.33
N LEU A 69 0.34 -9.92 3.26
CA LEU A 69 0.08 -8.49 3.38
C LEU A 69 -0.88 -8.00 2.27
N TYR A 70 -0.66 -8.40 1.01
CA TYR A 70 -1.58 -8.06 -0.08
C TYR A 70 -2.95 -8.75 0.06
N ASP A 71 -3.04 -9.83 0.81
CA ASP A 71 -4.30 -10.51 1.10
C ASP A 71 -5.10 -9.86 2.25
N ASP A 72 -4.52 -8.88 2.94
CA ASP A 72 -5.19 -8.07 3.96
C ASP A 72 -6.39 -7.27 3.38
N PRO A 73 -7.54 -7.22 4.07
CA PRO A 73 -8.73 -6.50 3.60
C PRO A 73 -8.47 -5.02 3.29
N LEU A 74 -7.63 -4.32 4.06
CA LEU A 74 -7.36 -2.90 3.83
C LEU A 74 -6.63 -2.70 2.51
N LEU A 75 -5.63 -3.55 2.21
CA LEU A 75 -4.88 -3.45 0.96
C LEU A 75 -5.64 -3.96 -0.25
N LYS A 76 -6.48 -5.00 -0.08
CA LYS A 76 -7.44 -5.44 -1.10
C LYS A 76 -8.39 -4.32 -1.49
N ASN A 77 -8.93 -3.56 -0.53
CA ASN A 77 -9.89 -2.50 -0.79
C ASN A 77 -9.28 -1.27 -1.49
N VAL A 78 -7.98 -1.01 -1.30
CA VAL A 78 -7.25 0.05 -2.00
C VAL A 78 -7.00 -0.31 -3.49
N ASN A 79 -7.11 -1.59 -3.84
CA ASN A 79 -6.91 -2.07 -5.21
C ASN A 79 -8.08 -1.67 -6.13
N GLN A 80 -7.98 -0.50 -6.75
CA GLN A 80 -8.92 -0.03 -7.77
C GLN A 80 -8.61 -0.66 -9.14
N ALA A 81 -8.77 -1.97 -9.27
CA ALA A 81 -8.62 -2.61 -10.56
C ALA A 81 -9.70 -2.12 -11.53
N ALA A 82 -9.30 -1.64 -12.71
CA ALA A 82 -10.25 -1.23 -13.76
C ALA A 82 -11.25 -2.37 -14.06
N LYS A 83 -12.55 -2.09 -13.87
CA LYS A 83 -13.69 -2.99 -14.14
C LYS A 83 -14.32 -2.61 -15.47
N GLY A 84 -13.97 -3.30 -16.55
CA GLY A 84 -14.53 -3.06 -17.88
C GLY A 84 -14.16 -4.16 -18.88
N ALA A 85 -14.98 -4.33 -19.92
CA ALA A 85 -14.81 -5.40 -20.91
C ALA A 85 -13.50 -5.30 -21.71
N VAL A 86 -13.10 -4.08 -22.11
CA VAL A 86 -11.86 -3.84 -22.86
C VAL A 86 -10.61 -4.09 -22.01
N PRO A 87 -10.49 -3.55 -20.77
CA PRO A 87 -9.40 -3.91 -19.86
C PRO A 87 -9.29 -5.41 -19.57
N GLN A 88 -10.43 -6.12 -19.44
CA GLN A 88 -10.43 -7.56 -19.19
C GLN A 88 -9.92 -8.37 -20.39
N ALA A 89 -10.33 -8.02 -21.62
CA ALA A 89 -9.83 -8.65 -22.84
C ALA A 89 -8.32 -8.45 -23.01
N PHE A 90 -7.83 -7.21 -22.79
CA PHE A 90 -6.40 -6.92 -22.82
C PHE A 90 -5.62 -7.65 -21.72
N ARG A 91 -6.16 -7.78 -20.51
CA ARG A 91 -5.54 -8.59 -19.43
C ARG A 91 -5.40 -10.06 -19.82
N LYS A 92 -6.38 -10.64 -20.53
CA LYS A 92 -6.29 -12.02 -21.01
C LYS A 92 -5.15 -12.18 -22.01
N LEU A 93 -4.96 -11.21 -22.90
CA LEU A 93 -3.83 -11.18 -23.85
C LEU A 93 -2.49 -10.98 -23.13
N THR A 94 -2.40 -10.02 -22.20
CA THR A 94 -1.14 -9.73 -21.50
C THR A 94 -0.72 -10.86 -20.56
N ARG A 95 -1.65 -11.64 -20.00
CA ARG A 95 -1.34 -12.88 -19.24
C ARG A 95 -0.60 -13.93 -20.07
N ILE A 96 -0.87 -13.98 -21.38
CA ILE A 96 -0.21 -14.91 -22.30
C ILE A 96 1.21 -14.42 -22.61
N LEU A 97 1.36 -13.12 -22.89
CA LEU A 97 2.63 -12.52 -23.33
C LEU A 97 3.58 -12.21 -22.17
N PHE A 98 3.06 -11.93 -20.97
CA PHE A 98 3.83 -11.50 -19.81
C PHE A 98 3.51 -12.39 -18.59
N PRO A 99 4.40 -13.35 -18.24
CA PRO A 99 4.16 -14.29 -17.12
C PRO A 99 3.92 -13.61 -15.77
N GLY A 100 4.44 -12.39 -15.57
CA GLY A 100 4.27 -11.62 -14.34
C GLY A 100 2.86 -11.07 -14.07
N ASN A 101 1.90 -11.25 -14.99
CA ASN A 101 0.52 -10.77 -14.85
C ASN A 101 -0.49 -11.91 -14.55
N ARG A 102 0.00 -13.10 -14.22
CA ARG A 102 -0.82 -14.28 -13.86
C ARG A 102 -1.41 -14.15 -12.45
N PRO A 103 -2.53 -14.84 -12.13
CA PRO A 103 -3.01 -14.96 -10.75
C PRO A 103 -1.89 -15.47 -9.83
N GLY A 104 -1.77 -14.90 -8.63
CA GLY A 104 -0.66 -15.17 -7.71
C GLY A 104 0.50 -14.18 -7.82
N ALA A 105 0.43 -13.20 -8.75
CA ALA A 105 1.41 -12.12 -8.82
C ALA A 105 1.31 -11.15 -7.62
N PHE A 106 0.09 -10.99 -7.07
CA PHE A 106 -0.21 -10.18 -5.89
C PHE A 106 -1.07 -11.03 -4.93
N GLY A 107 -0.53 -11.40 -3.77
CA GLY A 107 -1.22 -12.34 -2.86
C GLY A 107 -1.46 -13.71 -3.51
N HIS A 108 -2.29 -14.55 -2.86
CA HIS A 108 -2.52 -15.92 -3.33
C HIS A 108 -3.46 -15.99 -4.55
N ASN A 109 -4.43 -15.06 -4.65
CA ASN A 109 -5.49 -15.12 -5.67
C ASN A 109 -5.65 -13.84 -6.52
N GLN A 110 -4.76 -12.86 -6.41
CA GLN A 110 -4.93 -11.57 -7.12
C GLN A 110 -3.97 -11.47 -8.32
N SER A 111 -4.50 -10.99 -9.44
CA SER A 111 -3.72 -10.71 -10.66
C SER A 111 -3.35 -9.25 -10.85
N SER A 112 -3.81 -8.37 -9.95
CA SER A 112 -3.54 -6.94 -9.93
C SER A 112 -3.39 -6.47 -8.49
N GLY A 113 -2.66 -5.39 -8.28
CA GLY A 113 -2.46 -4.79 -6.96
C GLY A 113 -2.68 -3.27 -6.99
N PRO A 114 -2.78 -2.62 -5.82
CA PRO A 114 -2.82 -1.18 -5.74
C PRO A 114 -1.57 -0.53 -6.36
N SER A 115 -1.78 0.54 -7.12
CA SER A 115 -0.71 1.39 -7.65
C SER A 115 -0.06 2.27 -6.57
N TYR A 116 -0.74 2.50 -5.46
CA TYR A 116 -0.26 3.29 -4.34
C TYR A 116 -0.84 2.74 -3.04
N ILE A 117 -0.04 2.73 -1.98
CA ILE A 117 -0.48 2.38 -0.64
C ILE A 117 -0.10 3.55 0.25
N ALA A 118 -1.06 4.07 1.01
CA ALA A 118 -0.77 5.11 1.99
C ALA A 118 0.08 4.51 3.12
N PRO A 119 1.08 5.25 3.65
CA PRO A 119 1.96 4.75 4.71
C PRO A 119 1.21 4.19 5.91
N GLU A 120 0.15 4.87 6.33
CA GLU A 120 -0.71 4.44 7.43
C GLU A 120 -1.44 3.12 7.16
N THR A 121 -1.92 2.92 5.94
CA THR A 121 -2.57 1.68 5.54
C THR A 121 -1.58 0.53 5.58
N PHE A 122 -0.37 0.74 5.04
CA PHE A 122 0.70 -0.25 5.11
C PHE A 122 1.07 -0.59 6.56
N ALA A 123 1.25 0.42 7.41
CA ALA A 123 1.62 0.22 8.81
C ALA A 123 0.54 -0.56 9.57
N THR A 124 -0.73 -0.25 9.33
CA THR A 124 -1.87 -0.99 9.92
C THR A 124 -1.83 -2.45 9.51
N SER A 125 -1.81 -2.72 8.19
CA SER A 125 -1.84 -4.08 7.67
C SER A 125 -0.60 -4.86 8.09
N LEU A 126 0.56 -4.21 8.22
CA LEU A 126 1.76 -4.86 8.73
C LEU A 126 1.63 -5.22 10.23
N ILE A 127 1.17 -4.30 11.08
CA ILE A 127 0.95 -4.56 12.51
C ILE A 127 -0.04 -5.69 12.73
N GLU A 128 -1.13 -5.71 11.96
CA GLU A 128 -2.15 -6.76 11.99
C GLU A 128 -1.58 -8.10 11.54
N GLN A 129 -0.86 -8.12 10.41
CA GLN A 129 -0.25 -9.34 9.88
C GLN A 129 0.85 -9.91 10.79
N LEU A 130 1.49 -9.05 11.57
CA LEU A 130 2.46 -9.42 12.61
C LEU A 130 1.77 -9.87 13.89
N GLY A 131 0.49 -9.59 14.11
CA GLY A 131 -0.25 -9.95 15.31
C GLY A 131 0.21 -9.21 16.57
N ILE A 132 0.73 -7.98 16.42
CA ILE A 132 1.32 -7.21 17.53
C ILE A 132 0.29 -6.97 18.65
N THR A 133 -0.95 -6.63 18.30
CA THR A 133 -2.03 -6.43 19.29
C THR A 133 -2.30 -7.70 20.09
N SER A 134 -2.37 -8.85 19.41
CA SER A 134 -2.57 -10.15 20.06
C SER A 134 -1.38 -10.53 20.96
N MET A 135 -0.16 -10.17 20.57
CA MET A 135 1.03 -10.36 21.41
C MET A 135 1.01 -9.47 22.65
N VAL A 136 0.59 -8.21 22.52
CA VAL A 136 0.41 -7.31 23.67
C VAL A 136 -0.60 -7.90 24.64
N ASP A 137 -1.77 -8.31 24.16
CA ASP A 137 -2.83 -8.94 24.96
C ASP A 137 -2.30 -10.17 25.71
N LYS A 138 -1.69 -11.12 25.00
CA LYS A 138 -1.22 -12.37 25.60
C LYS A 138 -0.04 -12.17 26.56
N LEU A 139 0.86 -11.23 26.26
CA LEU A 139 1.94 -10.90 27.19
C LEU A 139 1.40 -10.25 28.47
N SER A 140 0.40 -9.37 28.33
CA SER A 140 -0.29 -8.74 29.47
C SER A 140 -0.99 -9.80 30.33
N GLU A 141 -1.67 -10.76 29.71
CA GLU A 141 -2.33 -11.89 30.38
C GLU A 141 -1.37 -12.74 31.19
N VAL A 142 -0.26 -13.18 30.59
CA VAL A 142 0.76 -13.97 31.29
C VAL A 142 1.36 -13.22 32.47
N ARG A 143 1.61 -11.92 32.31
CA ARG A 143 2.17 -11.08 33.38
C ARG A 143 1.17 -10.77 34.46
N PHE A 144 -0.11 -10.63 34.13
CA PHE A 144 -1.19 -10.41 35.09
C PHE A 144 -1.40 -11.63 36.00
N GLU A 145 -1.41 -12.84 35.43
CA GLU A 145 -1.42 -14.08 36.21
C GLU A 145 -0.23 -14.17 37.16
N LYS A 146 0.99 -13.91 36.65
CA LYS A 146 2.20 -13.89 37.48
C LYS A 146 2.15 -12.83 38.56
N PHE A 147 1.58 -11.66 38.27
CA PHE A 147 1.43 -10.58 39.23
C PHE A 147 0.52 -10.99 40.39
N VAL A 148 -0.59 -11.66 40.09
CA VAL A 148 -1.49 -12.23 41.09
C VAL A 148 -0.79 -13.30 41.93
N HIS A 149 -0.12 -14.28 41.30
CA HIS A 149 0.62 -15.32 42.02
C HIS A 149 1.77 -14.74 42.87
N ARG A 150 2.40 -13.64 42.44
CA ARG A 150 3.41 -12.95 43.25
C ARG A 150 2.83 -12.39 44.56
N ILE A 151 1.54 -12.01 44.56
CA ILE A 151 0.87 -11.45 45.74
C ILE A 151 0.39 -12.58 46.67
N VAL A 152 -0.42 -13.51 46.15
CA VAL A 152 -1.10 -14.54 46.97
C VAL A 152 -0.40 -15.90 47.01
N GLY A 153 0.55 -16.13 46.12
CA GLY A 153 1.21 -17.43 45.93
C GLY A 153 0.49 -18.30 44.90
N HIS A 154 1.06 -19.47 44.63
CA HIS A 154 0.43 -20.48 43.78
C HIS A 154 -0.80 -21.08 44.47
N TYR A 155 -1.85 -21.32 43.69
CA TYR A 155 -3.06 -22.03 44.10
C TYR A 155 -3.55 -22.89 42.92
N TRP A 156 -4.49 -23.78 43.18
CA TRP A 156 -5.16 -24.53 42.12
C TRP A 156 -6.67 -24.36 42.25
N VAL A 157 -7.37 -24.54 41.13
CA VAL A 157 -8.83 -24.57 41.07
C VAL A 157 -9.23 -25.97 40.63
N ASN A 158 -10.13 -26.60 41.37
CA ASN A 158 -10.62 -27.95 41.04
C ASN A 158 -11.73 -27.89 39.97
N GLU A 159 -12.21 -29.06 39.53
CA GLU A 159 -13.27 -29.20 38.54
C GLU A 159 -14.62 -28.55 38.95
N PHE A 160 -14.79 -28.23 40.24
CA PHE A 160 -15.97 -27.57 40.78
C PHE A 160 -15.80 -26.05 40.94
N GLY A 161 -14.65 -25.49 40.53
CA GLY A 161 -14.36 -24.07 40.68
C GLY A 161 -13.93 -23.66 42.08
N GLU A 162 -13.58 -24.61 42.95
CA GLU A 162 -13.12 -24.31 44.32
C GLU A 162 -11.61 -24.13 44.36
N VAL A 163 -11.17 -23.10 45.09
CA VAL A 163 -9.76 -22.76 45.27
C VAL A 163 -9.13 -23.65 46.35
N GLY A 164 -8.09 -24.37 45.98
CA GLY A 164 -7.22 -25.10 46.88
C GLY A 164 -5.91 -24.36 47.16
N LEU A 165 -5.50 -24.35 48.43
CA LEU A 165 -4.29 -23.69 48.90
C LEU A 165 -3.22 -24.74 49.27
N PRO A 166 -1.99 -24.64 48.75
CA PRO A 166 -0.90 -25.53 49.15
C PRO A 166 -0.53 -25.30 50.61
N ASP A 167 -0.11 -26.36 51.30
CA ASP A 167 0.54 -26.25 52.61
C ASP A 167 1.94 -25.63 52.48
N ASP A 168 2.43 -25.01 53.55
CA ASP A 168 3.66 -24.20 53.50
C ASP A 168 4.93 -25.01 53.19
N ASP A 169 4.89 -26.33 53.37
CA ASP A 169 5.94 -27.31 53.06
C ASP A 169 5.94 -27.75 51.58
N GLN A 170 4.88 -27.47 50.83
CA GLN A 170 4.75 -27.83 49.42
C GLN A 170 5.43 -26.84 48.47
N PHE A 171 5.82 -25.65 48.96
CA PHE A 171 6.53 -24.65 48.16
C PHE A 171 8.02 -25.00 48.05
N GLN A 172 8.52 -25.15 46.82
CA GLN A 172 9.94 -25.43 46.57
C GLN A 172 10.76 -24.14 46.55
N ASP A 173 10.17 -23.06 46.03
CA ASP A 173 10.80 -21.75 45.93
C ASP A 173 10.01 -20.65 46.67
N GLY A 174 10.72 -19.66 47.20
CA GLY A 174 10.11 -18.54 47.93
C GLY A 174 9.18 -17.65 47.09
N TRP A 175 9.31 -17.63 45.77
CA TRP A 175 8.39 -16.87 44.90
C TRP A 175 7.03 -17.56 44.74
N GLU A 176 6.98 -18.89 44.83
CA GLU A 176 5.75 -19.69 44.74
C GLU A 176 4.85 -19.48 45.96
N ARG A 177 5.44 -19.16 47.10
CA ARG A 177 4.74 -18.89 48.37
C ARG A 177 3.94 -17.58 48.34
N GLY A 178 4.32 -16.61 47.50
CA GLY A 178 3.68 -15.31 47.43
C GLY A 178 4.02 -14.37 48.59
N ALA A 179 3.83 -13.06 48.34
CA ALA A 179 4.24 -12.01 49.27
C ALA A 179 3.41 -12.00 50.56
N ILE A 180 2.09 -12.22 50.49
CA ILE A 180 1.21 -12.18 51.66
C ILE A 180 1.59 -13.28 52.68
N ARG A 181 1.81 -14.51 52.21
CA ARG A 181 2.24 -15.62 53.07
C ARG A 181 3.64 -15.38 53.64
N THR A 182 4.56 -14.84 52.84
CA THR A 182 5.90 -14.43 53.32
C THR A 182 5.81 -13.35 54.41
N ILE A 183 4.87 -12.42 54.28
CA ILE A 183 4.62 -11.38 55.30
C ILE A 183 4.04 -12.00 56.57
N ALA A 184 3.17 -13.01 56.46
CA ALA A 184 2.59 -13.73 57.60
C ALA A 184 3.66 -14.46 58.40
N GLU A 185 4.52 -15.23 57.73
CA GLU A 185 5.65 -15.94 58.35
C GLU A 185 6.57 -14.97 59.10
N LYS A 186 6.97 -13.86 58.45
CA LYS A 186 7.84 -12.86 59.09
C LYS A 186 7.16 -12.10 60.24
N SER A 187 5.84 -12.22 60.38
CA SER A 187 5.06 -11.60 61.45
C SER A 187 4.66 -12.62 62.53
N GLU A 188 5.30 -13.80 62.53
CA GLU A 188 5.08 -14.88 63.50
C GLU A 188 3.63 -15.41 63.52
N ARG A 189 2.91 -15.27 62.40
CA ARG A 189 1.55 -15.79 62.23
C ARG A 189 1.61 -17.24 61.73
N SER A 190 0.64 -18.06 62.14
CA SER A 190 0.47 -19.43 61.65
C SER A 190 0.20 -19.47 60.15
N SER A 191 0.38 -20.64 59.54
CA SER A 191 0.10 -20.90 58.13
C SER A 191 -1.25 -20.34 57.68
N LEU A 192 -1.25 -19.68 56.52
CA LEU A 192 -2.47 -19.12 55.93
C LEU A 192 -3.28 -20.16 55.14
N SER A 193 -2.81 -21.40 54.97
CA SER A 193 -3.50 -22.43 54.18
C SER A 193 -4.89 -22.79 54.74
N ALA A 194 -5.07 -22.63 56.05
CA ALA A 194 -6.35 -22.84 56.75
C ALA A 194 -7.09 -21.52 57.08
N ASP A 195 -6.56 -20.35 56.72
CA ASP A 195 -7.17 -19.05 57.02
C ASP A 195 -8.32 -18.78 56.03
N GLN A 196 -9.55 -18.71 56.56
CA GLN A 196 -10.75 -18.50 55.75
C GLN A 196 -10.77 -17.13 55.04
N ASN A 197 -10.28 -16.07 55.69
CA ASN A 197 -10.24 -14.74 55.06
C ASN A 197 -9.22 -14.72 53.92
N PHE A 198 -8.10 -15.44 54.09
CA PHE A 198 -7.10 -15.57 53.03
C PHE A 198 -7.66 -16.37 51.85
N ARG A 199 -8.40 -17.46 52.11
CA ARG A 199 -9.08 -18.22 51.04
C ARG A 199 -10.03 -17.34 50.23
N VAL A 200 -10.86 -16.53 50.89
CA VAL A 200 -11.77 -15.57 50.21
C VAL A 200 -10.99 -14.59 49.33
N LEU A 201 -9.85 -14.07 49.80
CA LEU A 201 -9.00 -13.20 48.97
C LEU A 201 -8.51 -13.91 47.70
N VAL A 202 -8.08 -15.18 47.82
CA VAL A 202 -7.59 -15.94 46.67
C VAL A 202 -8.73 -16.26 45.70
N GLU A 203 -9.92 -16.59 46.19
CA GLU A 203 -11.13 -16.77 45.37
C GLU A 203 -11.49 -15.50 44.60
N GLU A 204 -11.48 -14.33 45.25
CA GLU A 204 -11.70 -13.04 44.57
C GLU A 204 -10.65 -12.76 43.50
N TYR A 205 -9.37 -13.07 43.80
CA TYR A 205 -8.27 -12.88 42.85
C TYR A 205 -8.39 -13.81 41.63
N ASP A 206 -8.78 -15.06 41.82
CA ASP A 206 -9.04 -16.01 40.72
C ASP A 206 -10.23 -15.54 39.86
N GLN A 207 -11.33 -15.09 40.48
CA GLN A 207 -12.47 -14.53 39.76
C GLN A 207 -12.09 -13.29 38.94
N ILE A 208 -11.24 -12.41 39.47
CA ILE A 208 -10.73 -11.24 38.75
C ILE A 208 -9.86 -11.65 37.57
N LEU A 209 -8.95 -12.63 37.76
CA LEU A 209 -8.14 -13.17 36.67
C LEU A 209 -9.01 -13.78 35.57
N ASN A 210 -10.02 -14.56 35.96
CA ASN A 210 -10.94 -15.16 35.01
C ASN A 210 -11.72 -14.09 34.24
N ALA A 211 -12.26 -13.07 34.92
CA ALA A 211 -12.97 -11.96 34.29
C ALA A 211 -12.11 -11.21 33.25
N TYR A 212 -10.82 -11.03 33.54
CA TYR A 212 -9.87 -10.48 32.58
C TYR A 212 -9.63 -11.41 31.38
N ARG A 213 -9.40 -12.71 31.63
CA ARG A 213 -9.18 -13.73 30.59
C ARG A 213 -10.36 -13.83 29.62
N VAL A 214 -11.59 -13.86 30.14
CA VAL A 214 -12.83 -13.90 29.33
C VAL A 214 -13.27 -12.53 28.81
N ARG A 215 -12.43 -11.49 28.97
CA ARG A 215 -12.64 -10.12 28.47
C ARG A 215 -13.93 -9.44 28.97
N THR A 216 -14.42 -9.82 30.15
CA THR A 216 -15.56 -9.15 30.80
C THR A 216 -15.11 -7.96 31.67
N ALA A 217 -13.82 -7.87 31.98
CA ALA A 217 -13.20 -6.73 32.65
C ALA A 217 -11.93 -6.28 31.92
N THR A 218 -11.63 -4.97 31.95
CA THR A 218 -10.36 -4.43 31.44
C THR A 218 -9.22 -4.70 32.43
N LEU A 219 -7.97 -4.54 31.97
CA LEU A 219 -6.81 -4.67 32.84
C LEU A 219 -6.85 -3.64 33.98
N GLU A 220 -7.26 -2.41 33.69
CA GLU A 220 -7.39 -1.33 34.65
C GLU A 220 -8.37 -1.68 35.77
N THR A 221 -9.59 -2.04 35.41
CA THR A 221 -10.62 -2.43 36.39
C THR A 221 -10.21 -3.66 37.18
N SER A 222 -9.51 -4.61 36.54
CA SER A 222 -9.03 -5.81 37.23
C SER A 222 -7.99 -5.46 38.29
N VAL A 223 -7.05 -4.57 37.99
CA VAL A 223 -6.03 -4.09 38.93
C VAL A 223 -6.64 -3.32 40.10
N GLU A 224 -7.62 -2.47 39.84
CA GLU A 224 -8.38 -1.75 40.88
C GLU A 224 -9.07 -2.74 41.83
N ARG A 225 -9.80 -3.71 41.26
CA ARG A 225 -10.48 -4.76 42.03
C ARG A 225 -9.52 -5.60 42.87
N LEU A 226 -8.32 -5.94 42.37
CA LEU A 226 -7.31 -6.62 43.20
C LEU A 226 -6.91 -5.78 44.41
N GLY A 227 -6.71 -4.48 44.22
CA GLY A 227 -6.37 -3.54 45.29
C GLY A 227 -7.47 -3.41 46.33
N GLU A 228 -8.73 -3.34 45.90
CA GLU A 228 -9.92 -3.28 46.76
C GLU A 228 -10.14 -4.58 47.54
N SER A 229 -10.00 -5.74 46.90
CA SER A 229 -10.08 -7.04 47.58
C SER A 229 -8.98 -7.21 48.62
N LEU A 230 -7.78 -6.68 48.36
CA LEU A 230 -6.70 -6.65 49.35
C LEU A 230 -7.02 -5.72 50.53
N ASP A 231 -7.68 -4.58 50.31
CA ASP A 231 -8.16 -3.73 51.41
C ASP A 231 -9.18 -4.45 52.29
N ALA A 232 -10.14 -5.13 51.65
CA ALA A 232 -11.15 -5.91 52.36
C ALA A 232 -10.50 -7.00 53.22
N TYR A 233 -9.49 -7.70 52.69
CA TYR A 233 -8.72 -8.69 53.44
C TYR A 233 -7.93 -8.08 54.61
N ILE A 234 -7.27 -6.94 54.40
CA ILE A 234 -6.54 -6.21 55.45
C ILE A 234 -7.49 -5.80 56.59
N ALA A 235 -8.68 -5.29 56.23
CA ALA A 235 -9.70 -4.91 57.20
C ALA A 235 -10.24 -6.13 57.97
N ALA A 236 -10.48 -7.26 57.30
CA ALA A 236 -10.89 -8.50 57.93
C ALA A 236 -9.85 -9.01 58.94
N CYS A 237 -8.55 -8.94 58.58
CA CYS A 237 -7.45 -9.29 59.48
C CYS A 237 -7.40 -8.40 60.73
N ALA A 238 -7.62 -7.09 60.58
CA ALA A 238 -7.60 -6.14 61.69
C ALA A 238 -8.76 -6.36 62.69
N ASN A 239 -9.90 -6.86 62.21
CA ASN A 239 -11.09 -7.09 63.04
C ASN A 239 -11.06 -8.43 63.79
N PHE A 240 -10.25 -9.39 63.34
CA PHE A 240 -10.23 -10.75 63.89
C PHE A 240 -9.62 -10.82 65.31
N ASP A 241 -8.50 -10.13 65.55
CA ASP A 241 -7.87 -10.06 66.87
C ASP A 241 -7.12 -8.73 67.04
N GLN A 242 -7.83 -7.73 67.57
CA GLN A 242 -7.29 -6.38 67.81
C GLN A 242 -6.22 -6.34 68.92
N SER A 243 -6.09 -7.41 69.71
CA SER A 243 -5.26 -7.45 70.92
C SER A 243 -3.90 -8.11 70.68
N SER A 244 -3.78 -8.93 69.62
CA SER A 244 -2.56 -9.64 69.27
C SER A 244 -1.50 -8.70 68.65
N PRO A 245 -0.30 -8.59 69.26
CA PRO A 245 0.82 -7.84 68.67
C PRO A 245 1.24 -8.36 67.30
N GLU A 246 1.15 -9.68 67.08
CA GLU A 246 1.46 -10.36 65.82
C GLU A 246 0.49 -9.94 64.71
N THR A 247 -0.80 -9.86 65.03
CA THR A 247 -1.85 -9.41 64.10
C THR A 247 -1.68 -7.94 63.72
N ALA A 248 -1.36 -7.08 64.70
CA ALA A 248 -1.06 -5.67 64.43
C ALA A 248 0.17 -5.49 63.53
N LEU A 249 1.23 -6.26 63.76
CA LEU A 249 2.44 -6.23 62.93
C LEU A 249 2.16 -6.73 61.50
N PHE A 250 1.39 -7.82 61.36
CA PHE A 250 0.99 -8.38 60.08
C PHE A 250 0.18 -7.37 59.25
N VAL A 251 -0.87 -6.78 59.83
CA VAL A 251 -1.71 -5.76 59.18
C VAL A 251 -0.88 -4.56 58.71
N ARG A 252 0.01 -4.05 59.57
CA ARG A 252 0.88 -2.91 59.22
C ARG A 252 1.80 -3.23 58.04
N ARG A 253 2.34 -4.44 57.99
CA ARG A 253 3.19 -4.88 56.87
C ARG A 253 2.40 -5.08 55.59
N LEU A 254 1.17 -5.61 55.66
CA LEU A 254 0.28 -5.71 54.51
C LEU A 254 -0.10 -4.34 53.95
N GLN A 255 -0.44 -3.36 54.80
CA GLN A 255 -0.72 -1.99 54.38
C GLN A 255 0.49 -1.36 53.67
N SER A 256 1.69 -1.56 54.23
CA SER A 256 2.94 -1.09 53.62
C SER A 256 3.21 -1.77 52.28
N TYR A 257 2.96 -3.07 52.18
CA TYR A 257 3.09 -3.84 50.95
C TYR A 257 2.08 -3.38 49.88
N LYS A 258 0.80 -3.23 50.23
CA LYS A 258 -0.23 -2.71 49.32
C LYS A 258 0.17 -1.34 48.77
N ALA A 259 0.53 -0.41 49.64
CA ALA A 259 0.98 0.93 49.24
C ALA A 259 2.24 0.88 48.34
N SER A 260 3.11 -0.10 48.56
CA SER A 260 4.30 -0.32 47.73
C SER A 260 3.95 -0.89 46.35
N VAL A 261 3.02 -1.83 46.24
CA VAL A 261 2.67 -2.50 44.98
C VAL A 261 1.68 -1.70 44.14
N PHE A 262 0.61 -1.22 44.75
CA PHE A 262 -0.50 -0.54 44.06
C PHE A 262 -0.34 0.99 44.06
N GLY A 263 0.22 1.59 45.12
CA GLY A 263 0.24 3.05 45.25
C GLY A 263 -1.14 3.61 45.66
N GLN A 264 -1.37 4.93 45.47
CA GLN A 264 -2.63 5.57 45.85
C GLN A 264 -3.74 5.46 44.79
N ASN A 265 -3.37 5.41 43.50
CA ASN A 265 -4.30 5.31 42.37
C ASN A 265 -4.08 4.04 41.55
N TYR A 266 -3.52 2.99 42.15
CA TYR A 266 -3.22 1.70 41.50
C TYR A 266 -2.20 1.74 40.34
N GLU A 267 -1.75 2.92 39.89
CA GLU A 267 -0.83 3.08 38.76
C GLU A 267 0.49 2.29 38.90
N ARG A 268 0.98 2.14 40.14
CA ARG A 268 2.24 1.43 40.39
C ARG A 268 2.11 -0.08 40.16
N ALA A 269 0.91 -0.64 40.18
CA ALA A 269 0.69 -2.04 39.85
C ALA A 269 1.03 -2.34 38.39
N PHE A 270 0.70 -1.44 37.46
CA PHE A 270 1.05 -1.62 36.04
C PHE A 270 2.57 -1.67 35.82
N SER A 271 3.32 -0.76 36.45
CA SER A 271 4.78 -0.73 36.32
C SER A 271 5.46 -1.86 37.09
N SER A 272 5.02 -2.15 38.32
CA SER A 272 5.64 -3.19 39.16
C SER A 272 5.31 -4.60 38.70
N GLY A 273 4.18 -4.79 38.02
CA GLY A 273 3.79 -6.06 37.38
C GLY A 273 4.21 -6.16 35.92
N GLY A 274 4.69 -5.07 35.30
CA GLY A 274 4.95 -5.03 33.85
C GLY A 274 3.69 -5.31 33.02
N LEU A 275 2.51 -4.96 33.55
CA LEU A 275 1.20 -5.39 33.05
C LEU A 275 0.82 -4.74 31.71
N LYS A 276 1.39 -3.55 31.43
CA LYS A 276 1.31 -2.89 30.12
C LYS A 276 2.67 -3.06 29.43
N PRO A 277 2.86 -4.11 28.63
CA PRO A 277 4.14 -4.35 27.99
C PRO A 277 4.45 -3.22 27.00
N SER A 278 5.69 -2.77 27.02
CA SER A 278 6.18 -1.82 26.04
C SER A 278 6.34 -2.45 24.67
N ILE A 279 6.28 -1.63 23.62
CA ILE A 279 6.46 -2.14 22.25
C ILE A 279 7.84 -2.78 22.03
N ALA A 280 8.86 -2.36 22.79
CA ALA A 280 10.19 -2.97 22.77
C ALA A 280 10.16 -4.40 23.32
N GLU A 281 9.43 -4.64 24.41
CA GLU A 281 9.25 -5.99 24.96
C GLU A 281 8.45 -6.88 23.99
N VAL A 282 7.46 -6.31 23.30
CA VAL A 282 6.68 -7.01 22.26
C VAL A 282 7.57 -7.36 21.07
N ALA A 283 8.44 -6.44 20.63
CA ALA A 283 9.41 -6.71 19.57
C ALA A 283 10.43 -7.79 19.98
N ASP A 284 10.80 -7.86 21.27
CA ASP A 284 11.70 -8.89 21.78
C ASP A 284 11.08 -10.30 21.71
N LEU A 285 9.75 -10.45 21.65
CA LEU A 285 9.08 -11.76 21.46
C LEU A 285 9.51 -12.45 20.16
N VAL A 286 9.91 -11.66 19.16
CA VAL A 286 10.35 -12.16 17.86
C VAL A 286 11.71 -12.88 17.96
N HIS A 287 12.49 -12.59 19.00
CA HIS A 287 13.78 -13.22 19.26
C HIS A 287 13.65 -14.36 20.26
N GLN A 288 13.87 -15.60 19.80
CA GLN A 288 13.72 -16.81 20.64
C GLN A 288 14.59 -16.81 21.92
N GLY A 289 15.72 -16.11 21.91
CA GLY A 289 16.62 -15.99 23.04
C GLY A 289 16.21 -14.94 24.09
N SER A 290 15.18 -14.12 23.85
CA SER A 290 14.77 -13.09 24.79
C SER A 290 14.04 -13.67 26.01
N SER A 291 14.17 -12.99 27.15
CA SER A 291 13.43 -13.37 28.37
C SER A 291 11.92 -13.29 28.16
N THR A 292 11.45 -12.29 27.41
CA THR A 292 10.03 -12.11 27.06
C THR A 292 9.51 -13.27 26.22
N HIS A 293 10.29 -13.72 25.23
CA HIS A 293 9.93 -14.90 24.43
C HIS A 293 9.82 -16.15 25.30
N GLN A 294 10.80 -16.39 26.17
CA GLN A 294 10.77 -17.53 27.08
C GLN A 294 9.62 -17.47 28.08
N GLU A 295 9.27 -16.28 28.56
CA GLU A 295 8.12 -16.04 29.42
C GLU A 295 6.81 -16.51 28.76
N VAL A 296 6.58 -16.09 27.52
CA VAL A 296 5.39 -16.47 26.74
C VAL A 296 5.44 -17.95 26.32
N ALA A 297 6.61 -18.45 25.90
CA ALA A 297 6.77 -19.84 25.49
C ALA A 297 6.45 -20.81 26.64
N ARG A 298 6.87 -20.51 27.86
CA ARG A 298 6.54 -21.32 29.04
C ARG A 298 5.05 -21.33 29.35
N ALA A 299 4.39 -20.18 29.22
CA ALA A 299 2.93 -20.11 29.38
C ALA A 299 2.21 -20.93 28.30
N TYR A 300 2.67 -20.79 27.05
CA TYR A 300 2.16 -21.59 25.94
C TYR A 300 2.37 -23.09 26.17
N ASP A 301 3.54 -23.54 26.63
CA ASP A 301 3.81 -24.95 26.83
C ASP A 301 2.86 -25.58 27.86
N ARG A 302 2.49 -24.85 28.92
CA ARG A 302 1.46 -25.29 29.88
C ARG A 302 0.10 -25.48 29.20
N ILE A 303 -0.37 -24.48 28.48
CA ILE A 303 -1.64 -24.51 27.73
C ILE A 303 -1.62 -25.63 26.69
N ALA A 304 -0.54 -25.76 25.93
CA ALA A 304 -0.37 -26.75 24.88
C ALA A 304 -0.46 -28.18 25.40
N ASN A 305 0.08 -28.46 26.59
CA ASN A 305 0.02 -29.80 27.17
C ASN A 305 -1.43 -30.25 27.45
N GLN A 306 -2.31 -29.31 27.83
CA GLN A 306 -3.72 -29.58 28.09
C GLN A 306 -4.57 -29.51 26.81
N ALA A 307 -4.25 -28.59 25.90
CA ALA A 307 -5.06 -28.30 24.72
C ALA A 307 -4.81 -29.24 23.52
N ARG A 308 -3.63 -29.89 23.43
CA ARG A 308 -3.30 -30.82 22.32
C ARG A 308 -4.34 -31.92 22.06
N PRO A 309 -4.86 -32.65 23.06
CA PRO A 309 -5.90 -33.65 22.82
C PRO A 309 -7.18 -33.01 22.26
N ILE A 310 -7.55 -31.83 22.74
CA ILE A 310 -8.72 -31.07 22.27
C ILE A 310 -8.50 -30.60 20.82
N ASP A 311 -7.33 -30.04 20.47
CA ASP A 311 -6.97 -29.66 19.11
C ASP A 311 -7.01 -30.88 18.16
N ALA A 312 -6.51 -32.03 18.59
CA ALA A 312 -6.58 -33.27 17.80
C ALA A 312 -8.03 -33.73 17.56
N GLN A 313 -8.89 -33.65 18.59
CA GLN A 313 -10.31 -33.97 18.49
C GLN A 313 -11.04 -33.04 17.52
N VAL A 314 -10.85 -31.73 17.65
CA VAL A 314 -11.45 -30.72 16.76
C VAL A 314 -10.99 -30.93 15.31
N ASN A 315 -9.68 -31.08 15.08
CA ASN A 315 -9.15 -31.33 13.74
C ASN A 315 -9.69 -32.64 13.14
N SER A 316 -9.81 -33.71 13.93
CA SER A 316 -10.38 -34.98 13.43
C SER A 316 -11.85 -34.84 13.02
N THR A 317 -12.62 -34.03 13.75
CA THR A 317 -14.02 -33.73 13.46
C THR A 317 -14.16 -32.91 12.19
N ILE A 318 -13.32 -31.88 12.03
CA ILE A 318 -13.26 -31.07 10.79
C ILE A 318 -12.88 -31.95 9.59
N GLN A 319 -11.87 -32.82 9.72
CA GLN A 319 -11.46 -33.71 8.64
C GLN A 319 -12.56 -34.70 8.25
N THR A 320 -13.32 -35.20 9.21
CA THR A 320 -14.49 -36.04 8.94
C THR A 320 -15.54 -35.26 8.13
N GLN A 321 -15.86 -34.03 8.55
CA GLN A 321 -16.79 -33.15 7.81
C GLN A 321 -16.32 -32.85 6.39
N ILE A 322 -15.02 -32.60 6.17
CA ILE A 322 -14.44 -32.41 4.82
C ILE A 322 -14.62 -33.65 3.96
N ASN A 323 -14.34 -34.84 4.51
CA ASN A 323 -14.52 -36.09 3.78
C ASN A 323 -15.99 -36.33 3.42
N ASP A 324 -16.92 -36.09 4.34
CA ASP A 324 -18.36 -36.23 4.10
C ASP A 324 -18.86 -35.23 3.06
N TYR A 325 -18.43 -33.98 3.15
CA TYR A 325 -18.76 -32.94 2.15
C TYR A 325 -18.25 -33.32 0.76
N ARG A 326 -17.02 -33.86 0.68
CA ARG A 326 -16.42 -34.29 -0.58
C ARG A 326 -17.19 -35.44 -1.23
N LEU A 327 -17.77 -36.36 -0.46
CA LEU A 327 -18.60 -37.45 -0.99
C LEU A 327 -19.88 -36.96 -1.69
N GLY A 328 -20.33 -35.75 -1.38
CA GLY A 328 -21.48 -35.11 -2.03
C GLY A 328 -21.17 -34.31 -3.30
N LEU A 329 -19.88 -34.14 -3.65
CA LEU A 329 -19.46 -33.37 -4.83
C LEU A 329 -19.39 -34.24 -6.09
N ASP A 330 -19.57 -33.62 -7.27
CA ASP A 330 -19.42 -34.29 -8.57
C ASP A 330 -17.98 -34.81 -8.73
N ALA A 331 -17.84 -36.12 -8.98
CA ALA A 331 -16.55 -36.80 -9.15
C ALA A 331 -15.68 -36.23 -10.29
N ASN A 332 -16.26 -35.45 -11.22
CA ASN A 332 -15.54 -34.81 -12.32
C ASN A 332 -15.17 -33.34 -12.05
N ALA A 333 -15.50 -32.78 -10.88
CA ALA A 333 -15.11 -31.43 -10.54
C ALA A 333 -13.58 -31.35 -10.34
N LEU A 334 -12.95 -30.38 -11.00
CA LEU A 334 -11.49 -30.18 -10.99
C LEU A 334 -10.92 -29.75 -9.63
N ASP A 335 -11.78 -29.38 -8.68
CA ASP A 335 -11.39 -28.83 -7.39
C ASP A 335 -12.16 -29.54 -6.27
N HIS A 336 -11.45 -30.32 -5.47
CA HIS A 336 -12.00 -31.01 -4.31
C HIS A 336 -11.22 -30.59 -3.07
N PRO A 337 -11.90 -30.00 -2.07
CA PRO A 337 -11.21 -29.59 -0.86
C PRO A 337 -10.67 -30.83 -0.14
N THR A 338 -9.38 -30.79 0.18
CA THR A 338 -8.69 -31.84 0.93
C THR A 338 -8.22 -31.36 2.29
N LYS A 339 -8.15 -30.04 2.47
CA LYS A 339 -7.72 -29.36 3.68
C LYS A 339 -8.74 -28.31 4.07
N PHE A 340 -8.68 -27.89 5.33
CA PHE A 340 -9.58 -26.87 5.87
C PHE A 340 -9.45 -25.54 5.12
N GLU A 341 -8.22 -25.19 4.71
CA GLU A 341 -7.93 -23.95 3.98
C GLU A 341 -8.44 -23.95 2.54
N ASP A 342 -8.79 -25.13 1.99
CA ASP A 342 -9.34 -25.25 0.64
C ASP A 342 -10.84 -24.87 0.61
N LEU A 343 -11.50 -24.84 1.78
CA LEU A 343 -12.92 -24.50 1.91
C LEU A 343 -13.14 -22.99 1.75
N ASP A 344 -14.34 -22.61 1.29
CA ASP A 344 -14.75 -21.21 1.35
C ASP A 344 -14.92 -20.74 2.81
N TYR A 345 -14.94 -19.42 3.00
CA TYR A 345 -15.00 -18.83 4.34
C TYR A 345 -16.23 -19.29 5.14
N ASP A 346 -17.39 -19.41 4.49
CA ASP A 346 -18.64 -19.75 5.16
C ASP A 346 -18.61 -21.21 5.65
N LEU A 347 -18.12 -22.14 4.82
CA LEU A 347 -17.92 -23.53 5.20
C LEU A 347 -16.87 -23.69 6.29
N GLN A 348 -15.78 -22.91 6.26
CA GLN A 348 -14.80 -22.90 7.35
C GLN A 348 -15.45 -22.57 8.69
N GLN A 349 -16.29 -21.53 8.73
CA GLN A 349 -16.99 -21.12 9.95
C GLN A 349 -17.97 -22.20 10.44
N ILE A 350 -18.74 -22.79 9.52
CA ILE A 350 -19.72 -23.84 9.88
C ILE A 350 -19.00 -25.07 10.45
N PHE A 351 -17.95 -25.54 9.77
CA PHE A 351 -17.28 -26.78 10.17
C PHE A 351 -16.56 -26.62 11.50
N LEU A 352 -15.95 -25.45 11.73
CA LEU A 352 -15.34 -25.11 13.00
C LEU A 352 -16.40 -25.03 14.11
N ALA A 353 -17.52 -24.33 13.88
CA ALA A 353 -18.59 -24.22 14.88
C ALA A 353 -19.16 -25.59 15.29
N ASN A 354 -19.38 -26.49 14.32
CA ASN A 354 -19.82 -27.85 14.59
C ASN A 354 -18.77 -28.65 15.38
N ALA A 355 -17.48 -28.51 15.05
CA ALA A 355 -16.42 -29.21 15.75
C ALA A 355 -16.24 -28.73 17.20
N LEU A 356 -16.57 -27.46 17.48
CA LEU A 356 -16.52 -26.86 18.82
C LEU A 356 -17.80 -27.08 19.64
N ALA A 357 -18.88 -27.59 19.03
CA ALA A 357 -20.18 -27.73 19.69
C ALA A 357 -20.17 -28.75 20.85
N ASN A 358 -19.31 -29.76 20.77
CA ASN A 358 -19.21 -30.83 21.76
C ASN A 358 -18.25 -30.53 22.92
N LEU A 359 -17.56 -29.39 22.90
CA LEU A 359 -16.61 -29.00 23.95
C LEU A 359 -17.33 -28.31 25.11
N THR A 360 -16.85 -28.52 26.34
CA THR A 360 -17.27 -27.71 27.48
C THR A 360 -16.81 -26.25 27.30
N PRO A 361 -17.41 -25.27 28.03
CA PRO A 361 -16.93 -23.88 28.00
C PRO A 361 -15.43 -23.75 28.30
N GLU A 362 -14.92 -24.54 29.25
CA GLU A 362 -13.51 -24.54 29.66
C GLU A 362 -12.61 -25.15 28.57
N GLU A 363 -13.03 -26.27 27.98
CA GLU A 363 -12.30 -26.89 26.86
C GLU A 363 -12.25 -25.98 25.63
N ARG A 364 -13.36 -25.27 25.35
CA ARG A 364 -13.43 -24.29 24.27
C ARG A 364 -12.47 -23.12 24.51
N GLN A 365 -12.49 -22.55 25.71
CA GLN A 365 -11.58 -21.45 26.07
C GLN A 365 -10.12 -21.89 25.92
N LEU A 366 -9.78 -23.07 26.44
CA LEU A 366 -8.44 -23.64 26.35
C LEU A 366 -8.01 -23.88 24.89
N TYR A 367 -8.93 -24.36 24.03
CA TYR A 367 -8.70 -24.49 22.60
C TYR A 367 -8.44 -23.15 21.92
N GLU A 368 -9.26 -22.13 22.17
CA GLU A 368 -9.14 -20.79 21.58
C GLU A 368 -7.81 -20.11 21.97
N ASP A 369 -7.43 -20.22 23.25
CA ASP A 369 -6.14 -19.73 23.73
C ASP A 369 -5.00 -20.46 23.03
N TYR A 370 -5.07 -21.79 22.94
CA TYR A 370 -4.08 -22.59 22.24
C TYR A 370 -3.92 -22.21 20.76
N GLN A 371 -5.03 -21.99 20.03
CA GLN A 371 -4.97 -21.55 18.63
C GLN A 371 -4.36 -20.16 18.49
N THR A 372 -4.69 -19.24 19.41
CA THR A 372 -4.13 -17.89 19.42
C THR A 372 -2.60 -17.95 19.56
N TYR A 373 -2.10 -18.67 20.56
CA TYR A 373 -0.65 -18.83 20.74
C TYR A 373 0.03 -19.57 19.58
N LYS A 374 -0.61 -20.62 19.05
CA LYS A 374 -0.11 -21.38 17.88
C LYS A 374 0.03 -20.47 16.67
N THR A 375 -0.93 -19.57 16.44
CA THR A 375 -0.91 -18.57 15.37
C THR A 375 0.22 -17.56 15.57
N ILE A 376 0.35 -16.98 16.76
CA ILE A 376 1.45 -16.06 17.11
C ILE A 376 2.81 -16.72 16.90
N ARG A 377 3.03 -17.92 17.47
CA ARG A 377 4.30 -18.66 17.37
C ARG A 377 4.67 -18.98 15.93
N ASN A 378 3.70 -19.49 15.16
CA ASN A 378 3.91 -19.80 13.73
C ASN A 378 4.20 -18.52 12.93
N GLY A 379 3.47 -17.44 13.20
CA GLY A 379 3.71 -16.13 12.59
C GLY A 379 5.13 -15.64 12.82
N LEU A 380 5.56 -15.58 14.08
CA LEU A 380 6.91 -15.17 14.49
C LEU A 380 8.02 -16.01 13.86
N SER A 381 7.84 -17.34 13.82
CA SER A 381 8.84 -18.26 13.26
C SER A 381 9.07 -18.08 11.74
N ARG A 382 8.07 -17.54 11.03
CA ARG A 382 8.11 -17.32 9.58
C ARG A 382 8.60 -15.92 9.19
N LEU A 383 8.85 -15.03 10.15
CA LEU A 383 9.31 -13.68 9.86
C LEU A 383 10.76 -13.70 9.31
N PRO A 384 11.04 -12.96 8.21
CA PRO A 384 12.41 -12.71 7.76
C PRO A 384 13.22 -11.98 8.83
N ASP A 385 14.50 -12.30 8.97
CA ASP A 385 15.39 -11.74 9.99
C ASP A 385 15.56 -10.21 9.84
N SER A 386 15.58 -9.71 8.61
CA SER A 386 15.57 -8.27 8.30
C SER A 386 14.34 -7.54 8.87
N VAL A 387 13.18 -8.20 8.85
CA VAL A 387 11.94 -7.66 9.43
C VAL A 387 12.02 -7.66 10.95
N LYS A 388 12.56 -8.73 11.57
CA LYS A 388 12.75 -8.80 13.03
C LYS A 388 13.63 -7.65 13.52
N GLU A 389 14.76 -7.44 12.85
CA GLU A 389 15.70 -6.36 13.19
C GLU A 389 15.09 -4.98 12.99
N SER A 390 14.38 -4.77 11.86
CA SER A 390 13.70 -3.50 11.59
C SER A 390 12.64 -3.18 12.66
N ILE A 391 11.81 -4.15 13.02
CA ILE A 391 10.79 -4.02 14.07
C ILE A 391 11.44 -3.69 15.41
N ALA A 392 12.50 -4.41 15.80
CA ALA A 392 13.21 -4.16 17.05
C ALA A 392 13.78 -2.73 17.12
N ILE A 393 14.37 -2.24 16.03
CA ILE A 393 14.90 -0.87 15.95
C ILE A 393 13.77 0.17 16.04
N LEU A 394 12.67 -0.04 15.29
CA LEU A 394 11.52 0.87 15.28
C LEU A 394 10.83 0.90 16.65
N ALA A 395 10.71 -0.25 17.32
CA ALA A 395 10.14 -0.37 18.65
C ALA A 395 10.96 0.37 19.71
N LYS A 396 12.29 0.18 19.71
CA LYS A 396 13.21 0.91 20.61
C LYS A 396 13.14 2.42 20.39
N ARG A 397 13.03 2.87 19.13
CA ARG A 397 12.89 4.30 18.82
C ARG A 397 11.55 4.86 19.29
N SER A 398 10.46 4.10 19.11
CA SER A 398 9.13 4.49 19.59
C SER A 398 9.12 4.68 21.10
N GLN A 399 9.71 3.75 21.85
CA GLN A 399 9.81 3.83 23.31
C GLN A 399 10.56 5.08 23.80
N ALA A 400 11.62 5.50 23.12
CA ALA A 400 12.39 6.67 23.50
C ALA A 400 11.65 8.01 23.31
N ARG A 401 10.50 8.01 22.63
CA ARG A 401 9.76 9.22 22.25
C ARG A 401 8.47 9.44 23.04
N VAL A 402 8.08 8.51 23.93
CA VAL A 402 6.78 8.54 24.60
C VAL A 402 6.92 8.30 26.09
N ASP A 403 6.43 9.24 26.91
CA ASP A 403 6.42 9.14 28.37
C ASP A 403 5.27 8.24 28.91
N GLN A 404 4.23 7.98 28.10
CA GLN A 404 3.05 7.18 28.46
C GLN A 404 2.90 5.91 27.61
N ALA A 405 2.69 4.75 28.27
CA ALA A 405 2.59 3.45 27.60
C ALA A 405 1.44 3.33 26.59
N GLU A 406 0.31 4.00 26.83
CA GLU A 406 -0.91 3.88 26.01
C GLU A 406 -0.74 4.44 24.58
N ASN A 407 0.17 5.41 24.39
CA ASN A 407 0.46 5.99 23.08
C ASN A 407 1.57 5.25 22.31
N GLN A 408 2.19 4.20 22.88
CA GLN A 408 3.35 3.54 22.26
C GLN A 408 3.00 2.74 21.00
N VAL A 409 1.80 2.14 20.93
CA VAL A 409 1.35 1.40 19.73
C VAL A 409 1.10 2.34 18.57
N ASN A 410 0.42 3.46 18.83
CA ASN A 410 0.20 4.51 17.82
C ASN A 410 1.52 5.12 17.36
N GLN A 411 2.43 5.44 18.29
CA GLN A 411 3.75 5.94 17.93
C GLN A 411 4.57 4.92 17.13
N PHE A 412 4.46 3.64 17.45
CA PHE A 412 5.14 2.58 16.71
C PHE A 412 4.61 2.44 15.28
N ARG A 413 3.28 2.53 15.12
CA ARG A 413 2.64 2.62 13.82
C ARG A 413 3.17 3.81 13.01
N ASP A 414 3.27 5.00 13.62
CA ASP A 414 3.82 6.18 12.95
C ASP A 414 5.28 5.98 12.51
N GLU A 415 6.11 5.31 13.33
CA GLU A 415 7.49 5.00 12.96
C GLU A 415 7.57 4.00 11.79
N ILE A 416 6.66 3.02 11.72
CA ILE A 416 6.52 2.13 10.55
C ILE A 416 6.07 2.92 9.32
N SER A 417 5.08 3.82 9.45
CA SER A 417 4.61 4.69 8.38
C SER A 417 5.76 5.54 7.81
N VAL A 418 6.55 6.18 8.68
CA VAL A 418 7.72 6.98 8.27
C VAL A 418 8.79 6.11 7.61
N TRP A 419 9.04 4.90 8.13
CA TRP A 419 9.99 3.97 7.53
C TRP A 419 9.58 3.54 6.12
N PHE A 420 8.30 3.20 5.94
CA PHE A 420 7.72 2.85 4.65
C PHE A 420 7.78 4.03 3.68
N ASP A 421 7.31 5.23 4.07
CA ASP A 421 7.30 6.41 3.22
C ASP A 421 8.70 6.79 2.71
N ARG A 422 9.70 6.76 3.60
CA ARG A 422 11.10 6.98 3.22
C ARG A 422 11.61 5.96 2.21
N SER A 423 11.21 4.69 2.35
CA SER A 423 11.56 3.65 1.39
C SER A 423 10.86 3.88 0.04
N MET A 424 9.57 4.16 0.06
CA MET A 424 8.76 4.38 -1.14
C MET A 424 9.15 5.66 -1.89
N SER A 425 9.59 6.70 -1.19
CA SER A 425 10.13 7.92 -1.82
C SER A 425 11.39 7.62 -2.64
N ARG A 426 12.30 6.81 -2.09
CA ARG A 426 13.51 6.35 -2.82
C ARG A 426 13.15 5.44 -3.98
N ALA A 427 12.27 4.47 -3.76
CA ALA A 427 11.84 3.52 -4.78
C ALA A 427 11.10 4.22 -5.94
N SER A 428 10.22 5.17 -5.62
CA SER A 428 9.49 5.97 -6.61
C SER A 428 10.42 6.77 -7.52
N GLY A 429 11.62 7.14 -7.04
CA GLY A 429 12.66 7.74 -7.86
C GLY A 429 13.16 6.82 -8.98
N VAL A 430 13.29 5.52 -8.70
CA VAL A 430 13.66 4.51 -9.72
C VAL A 430 12.57 4.39 -10.77
N TYR A 431 11.31 4.24 -10.34
CA TYR A 431 10.15 4.20 -11.24
C TYR A 431 10.10 5.42 -12.17
N LYS A 432 10.24 6.64 -11.62
CA LYS A 432 10.22 7.88 -12.41
C LYS A 432 11.32 7.92 -13.48
N ARG A 433 12.51 7.37 -13.20
CA ARG A 433 13.61 7.29 -14.19
C ARG A 433 13.28 6.30 -15.31
N ASN A 434 12.76 5.13 -14.97
CA ASN A 434 12.36 4.13 -15.95
C ASN A 434 11.20 4.65 -16.83
N ALA A 435 10.22 5.32 -16.22
CA ALA A 435 9.11 5.95 -16.93
C ALA A 435 9.58 7.02 -17.93
N LYS A 436 10.61 7.82 -17.60
CA LYS A 436 11.22 8.77 -18.55
C LYS A 436 11.82 8.07 -19.76
N GLY A 437 12.48 6.92 -19.57
CA GLY A 437 13.00 6.12 -20.68
C GLY A 437 11.88 5.61 -21.60
N VAL A 438 10.78 5.15 -21.02
CA VAL A 438 9.58 4.76 -21.78
C VAL A 438 8.96 5.95 -22.51
N ALA A 439 8.88 7.13 -21.87
CA ALA A 439 8.36 8.35 -22.48
C ALA A 439 9.15 8.75 -23.75
N ILE A 440 10.48 8.59 -23.73
CA ILE A 440 11.35 8.84 -24.89
C ILE A 440 11.05 7.85 -26.02
N LEU A 441 10.90 6.56 -25.70
CA LEU A 441 10.55 5.55 -26.70
C LEU A 441 9.17 5.79 -27.29
N ILE A 442 8.17 6.14 -26.46
CA ILE A 442 6.83 6.53 -26.91
C ILE A 442 6.92 7.76 -27.79
N GLY A 443 7.65 8.80 -27.38
CA GLY A 443 7.81 10.03 -28.15
C GLY A 443 8.45 9.81 -29.52
N LEU A 444 9.53 9.02 -29.59
CA LEU A 444 10.18 8.66 -30.87
C LEU A 444 9.25 7.82 -31.76
N THR A 445 8.55 6.84 -31.17
CA THR A 445 7.60 6.00 -31.90
C THR A 445 6.43 6.83 -32.43
N LEU A 446 5.91 7.73 -31.60
CA LEU A 446 4.82 8.62 -31.97
C LEU A 446 5.26 9.57 -33.09
N ALA A 447 6.44 10.20 -32.97
CA ALA A 447 6.99 11.08 -33.99
C ALA A 447 7.14 10.38 -35.35
N ALA A 448 7.64 9.15 -35.37
CA ALA A 448 7.71 8.36 -36.61
C ALA A 448 6.32 7.95 -37.12
N ALA A 449 5.42 7.51 -36.23
CA ALA A 449 4.07 7.07 -36.60
C ALA A 449 3.22 8.22 -37.18
N THR A 450 3.33 9.42 -36.61
CA THR A 450 2.59 10.63 -37.05
C THR A 450 3.36 11.44 -38.11
N ASN A 451 4.57 11.02 -38.49
CA ASN A 451 5.46 11.78 -39.36
C ASN A 451 5.70 13.22 -38.85
N SER A 452 5.86 13.37 -37.54
CA SER A 452 6.12 14.66 -36.90
C SER A 452 7.62 14.98 -36.98
N ASP A 453 7.98 15.78 -37.98
CA ASP A 453 9.34 16.32 -38.17
C ASP A 453 9.37 17.79 -37.74
N THR A 454 10.19 18.09 -36.72
CA THR A 454 10.35 19.46 -36.17
C THR A 454 10.68 20.50 -37.24
N PHE A 455 11.60 20.19 -38.14
CA PHE A 455 12.06 21.14 -39.15
C PHE A 455 10.97 21.37 -40.19
N HIS A 456 10.22 20.33 -40.54
CA HIS A 456 9.07 20.45 -41.42
C HIS A 456 7.95 21.28 -40.80
N ILE A 457 7.58 20.98 -39.55
CA ILE A 457 6.54 21.71 -38.80
C ILE A 457 6.91 23.20 -38.74
N PHE A 458 8.15 23.52 -38.38
CA PHE A 458 8.65 24.90 -38.34
C PHE A 458 8.58 25.60 -39.71
N ASN A 459 9.05 24.93 -40.77
CA ASN A 459 8.99 25.49 -42.12
C ASN A 459 7.54 25.72 -42.57
N ARG A 460 6.61 24.82 -42.21
CA ARG A 460 5.18 24.96 -42.55
C ARG A 460 4.54 26.11 -41.80
N LEU A 461 4.74 26.21 -40.49
CA LEU A 461 4.20 27.30 -39.68
C LEU A 461 4.76 28.67 -40.08
N SER A 462 6.04 28.74 -40.47
CA SER A 462 6.63 30.00 -40.93
C SER A 462 6.20 30.40 -42.34
N SER A 463 5.95 29.45 -43.24
CA SER A 463 5.65 29.76 -44.65
C SER A 463 4.16 29.88 -44.96
N ASP A 464 3.28 29.29 -44.13
CA ASP A 464 1.84 29.21 -44.37
C ASP A 464 1.06 30.12 -43.39
N ASP A 465 0.63 31.28 -43.89
CA ASP A 465 -0.10 32.28 -43.09
C ASP A 465 -1.46 31.77 -42.59
N SER A 466 -2.14 30.95 -43.38
CA SER A 466 -3.47 30.42 -43.05
C SER A 466 -3.38 29.43 -41.89
N LEU A 467 -2.44 28.49 -41.97
CA LEU A 467 -2.16 27.52 -40.92
C LEU A 467 -1.73 28.21 -39.63
N ARG A 468 -0.83 29.20 -39.72
CA ARG A 468 -0.34 29.92 -38.53
C ARG A 468 -1.45 30.67 -37.81
N ARG A 469 -2.34 31.35 -38.54
CA ARG A 469 -3.51 32.05 -37.93
C ARG A 469 -4.43 31.08 -37.22
N LEU A 470 -4.79 29.96 -37.87
CA LEU A 470 -5.66 28.94 -37.28
C LEU A 470 -5.07 28.36 -35.98
N VAL A 471 -3.79 27.99 -36.00
CA VAL A 471 -3.14 27.39 -34.82
C VAL A 471 -3.00 28.41 -33.69
N THR A 472 -2.62 29.66 -33.98
CA THR A 472 -2.47 30.71 -32.97
C THR A 472 -3.81 31.17 -32.38
N GLU A 473 -4.88 31.17 -33.18
CA GLU A 473 -6.25 31.44 -32.72
C GLU A 473 -6.70 30.37 -31.73
N ARG A 474 -6.57 29.09 -32.07
CA ARG A 474 -6.91 27.98 -31.16
C ARG A 474 -6.05 27.98 -29.90
N ALA A 475 -4.75 28.26 -30.02
CA ALA A 475 -3.86 28.39 -28.86
C ALA A 475 -4.27 29.54 -27.93
N SER A 476 -4.82 30.63 -28.47
CA SER A 476 -5.30 31.77 -27.67
C SER A 476 -6.65 31.55 -26.98
N GLN A 477 -7.44 30.57 -27.45
CA GLN A 477 -8.68 30.15 -26.81
C GLN A 477 -8.44 29.30 -25.56
N LEU A 478 -7.23 28.75 -25.39
CA LEU A 478 -6.84 28.10 -24.15
C LEU A 478 -6.77 29.14 -23.03
N ASN A 479 -7.44 28.87 -21.90
CA ASN A 479 -7.40 29.76 -20.74
C ASN A 479 -6.07 29.56 -19.98
N LEU A 480 -5.08 30.42 -20.26
CA LEU A 480 -3.69 30.32 -19.79
C LEU A 480 -3.38 31.16 -18.53
N ASP A 481 -4.39 31.67 -17.82
CA ASP A 481 -4.20 32.53 -16.64
C ASP A 481 -3.62 31.76 -15.43
N ALA A 482 -2.30 31.75 -15.32
CA ALA A 482 -1.53 31.06 -14.28
C ALA A 482 -1.67 31.64 -12.86
N GLN A 483 -2.25 32.85 -12.68
CA GLN A 483 -2.29 33.52 -11.37
C GLN A 483 -3.46 33.11 -10.46
N ARG A 484 -4.42 32.32 -10.95
CA ARG A 484 -5.52 31.76 -10.14
C ARG A 484 -5.87 30.37 -10.64
N SER A 485 -5.30 29.29 -10.10
CA SER A 485 -6.02 28.03 -9.80
C SER A 485 -5.10 26.83 -9.50
N PRO A 486 -5.43 25.99 -8.50
CA PRO A 486 -4.99 24.60 -8.39
C PRO A 486 -5.62 23.65 -9.45
N ARG A 487 -6.06 24.16 -10.61
CA ARG A 487 -6.80 23.44 -11.68
C ARG A 487 -5.93 22.94 -12.83
N PHE A 488 -4.61 23.05 -12.76
CA PHE A 488 -3.69 22.67 -13.84
C PHE A 488 -3.92 21.24 -14.38
N SER A 489 -4.07 20.26 -13.50
CA SER A 489 -4.39 18.88 -13.88
C SER A 489 -5.80 18.72 -14.44
N ALA A 490 -6.78 19.44 -13.90
CA ALA A 490 -8.16 19.42 -14.39
C ALA A 490 -8.30 20.01 -15.80
N GLN A 491 -7.56 21.07 -16.12
CA GLN A 491 -7.53 21.69 -17.45
C GLN A 491 -6.80 20.82 -18.49
N LEU A 492 -5.72 20.13 -18.08
CA LEU A 492 -5.07 19.12 -18.91
C LEU A 492 -6.02 17.94 -19.21
N GLU A 493 -6.82 17.53 -18.23
CA GLU A 493 -7.82 16.45 -18.37
C GLU A 493 -8.99 16.87 -19.27
N GLU A 494 -9.44 18.13 -19.19
CA GLU A 494 -10.45 18.71 -20.08
C GLU A 494 -9.94 18.83 -21.51
N LEU A 495 -8.71 19.32 -21.72
CA LEU A 495 -8.09 19.43 -23.03
C LEU A 495 -7.84 18.05 -23.67
N LYS A 496 -7.49 17.05 -22.86
CA LYS A 496 -7.39 15.65 -23.25
C LYS A 496 -8.74 15.09 -23.73
N ASN A 497 -9.84 15.40 -23.05
CA ASN A 497 -11.18 14.96 -23.48
C ASN A 497 -11.67 15.69 -24.76
N GLU A 498 -11.22 16.92 -25.00
CA GLU A 498 -11.52 17.69 -26.22
C GLU A 498 -10.61 17.37 -27.42
N THR A 499 -9.54 16.59 -27.21
CA THR A 499 -8.52 16.30 -28.23
C THR A 499 -9.11 15.60 -29.48
N ASP A 500 -10.19 14.81 -29.31
CA ASP A 500 -10.89 14.15 -30.42
C ASP A 500 -11.62 15.12 -31.39
N ALA A 501 -12.04 16.30 -30.90
CA ALA A 501 -12.64 17.35 -31.72
C ALA A 501 -11.55 18.21 -32.40
N VAL A 502 -10.43 18.45 -31.72
CA VAL A 502 -9.31 19.26 -32.21
C VAL A 502 -8.52 18.56 -33.33
N LEU A 503 -8.39 17.22 -33.27
CA LEU A 503 -7.60 16.45 -34.24
C LEU A 503 -8.30 16.22 -35.59
N ARG A 504 -9.62 16.38 -35.69
CA ARG A 504 -10.38 16.07 -36.93
C ARG A 504 -10.52 17.25 -37.90
N GLU A 505 -10.31 18.48 -37.46
CA GLU A 505 -10.54 19.69 -38.28
C GLU A 505 -9.30 20.29 -38.94
N ILE A 506 -8.08 19.82 -38.63
CA ILE A 506 -6.86 20.54 -39.01
C ILE A 506 -5.95 19.64 -39.85
N SER A 507 -5.65 20.08 -41.09
CA SER A 507 -4.53 19.56 -41.89
C SER A 507 -3.20 19.97 -41.26
N PHE A 508 -2.91 19.45 -40.06
CA PHE A 508 -1.66 19.74 -39.37
C PHE A 508 -0.47 19.27 -40.24
N PRO A 509 0.70 19.91 -40.12
CA PRO A 509 1.95 19.48 -40.75
C PRO A 509 2.53 18.20 -40.08
N ILE A 510 1.64 17.27 -39.74
CA ILE A 510 1.88 15.95 -39.18
C ILE A 510 0.94 15.03 -39.96
N SER A 511 1.47 13.96 -40.57
CA SER A 511 0.79 12.84 -41.23
C SER A 511 1.63 12.32 -42.40
N TRP A 512 1.42 11.04 -42.69
CA TRP A 512 1.97 10.37 -43.87
C TRP A 512 1.10 10.66 -45.10
N ASN A 513 1.24 11.86 -45.67
CA ASN A 513 0.66 12.19 -46.97
C ASN A 513 1.75 12.60 -47.95
N SER A 514 1.45 12.48 -49.25
CA SER A 514 2.42 12.73 -50.33
C SER A 514 2.97 14.16 -50.30
N SER A 515 2.14 15.14 -49.95
CA SER A 515 2.52 16.55 -49.91
C SER A 515 3.51 16.88 -48.77
N ASN A 516 3.29 16.31 -47.58
CA ASN A 516 4.19 16.46 -46.43
C ASN A 516 5.51 15.75 -46.69
N LEU A 517 5.45 14.48 -47.14
CA LEU A 517 6.64 13.68 -47.41
C LEU A 517 7.50 14.31 -48.51
N GLY A 518 6.90 14.78 -49.60
CA GLY A 518 7.61 15.47 -50.66
C GLY A 518 8.35 16.71 -50.18
N ARG A 519 7.73 17.50 -49.31
CA ARG A 519 8.37 18.70 -48.72
C ARG A 519 9.49 18.33 -47.75
N GLN A 520 9.34 17.27 -46.97
CA GLN A 520 10.37 16.78 -46.04
C GLN A 520 11.61 16.27 -46.79
N LEU A 521 11.41 15.54 -47.88
CA LEU A 521 12.48 14.98 -48.71
C LEU A 521 13.09 16.00 -49.71
N GLY A 522 12.58 17.24 -49.73
CA GLY A 522 13.08 18.30 -50.60
C GLY A 522 12.77 18.09 -52.08
N CYS A 523 11.62 17.51 -52.39
CA CYS A 523 11.14 17.35 -53.77
C CYS A 523 10.72 18.70 -54.37
N PRO A 524 10.82 18.87 -55.70
CA PRO A 524 10.43 20.11 -56.36
C PRO A 524 8.93 20.39 -56.18
N SER A 525 8.54 21.67 -56.13
CA SER A 525 7.14 22.08 -55.90
C SER A 525 6.17 21.53 -56.96
N SER A 526 6.64 21.27 -58.18
CA SER A 526 5.88 20.61 -59.24
C SER A 526 5.44 19.18 -58.86
N ALA A 527 6.20 18.48 -58.02
CA ALA A 527 5.87 17.14 -57.50
C ALA A 527 4.75 17.16 -56.44
N ILE A 528 4.53 18.32 -55.80
CA ILE A 528 3.68 18.47 -54.62
C ILE A 528 2.31 19.11 -54.97
N SER A 529 2.18 19.69 -56.16
CA SER A 529 1.05 20.56 -56.55
C SER A 529 0.04 19.95 -57.54
N SER A 530 0.14 18.67 -57.89
CA SER A 530 -0.78 18.08 -58.87
C SER A 530 -2.03 17.52 -58.20
N ALA A 531 -3.10 18.33 -58.18
CA ALA A 531 -4.44 17.80 -58.04
C ALA A 531 -4.67 16.76 -59.16
N PRO A 532 -5.21 15.56 -58.86
CA PRO A 532 -5.50 14.59 -59.90
C PRO A 532 -6.49 15.19 -60.91
N PRO A 533 -6.36 14.90 -62.22
CA PRO A 533 -7.33 15.34 -63.22
C PRO A 533 -8.73 14.91 -62.80
N GLN A 534 -9.72 15.81 -62.92
CA GLN A 534 -11.09 15.58 -62.43
C GLN A 534 -11.76 14.34 -63.06
N ASP A 535 -11.23 13.86 -64.18
CA ASP A 535 -11.79 12.75 -64.96
C ASP A 535 -11.29 11.35 -64.57
N VAL A 536 -10.36 11.22 -63.60
CA VAL A 536 -9.66 9.93 -63.29
C VAL A 536 -10.06 9.32 -61.92
N ALA A 537 -10.99 9.92 -61.18
CA ALA A 537 -11.08 9.69 -59.75
C ALA A 537 -12.51 9.47 -59.21
N ASN A 538 -13.14 8.36 -59.58
CA ASN A 538 -14.46 7.99 -59.04
C ASN A 538 -14.38 7.43 -57.60
N THR A 539 -13.18 7.32 -57.01
CA THR A 539 -12.95 6.71 -55.68
C THR A 539 -11.73 7.33 -55.00
N GLU A 540 -11.79 7.53 -53.67
CA GLU A 540 -10.70 8.09 -52.85
C GLU A 540 -9.37 7.33 -53.01
N ALA A 541 -9.43 6.00 -53.17
CA ALA A 541 -8.24 5.16 -53.36
C ALA A 541 -7.47 5.48 -54.65
N ASN A 542 -8.18 5.83 -55.73
CA ASN A 542 -7.56 6.18 -57.01
C ASN A 542 -6.93 7.58 -56.96
N GLN A 543 -7.54 8.52 -56.23
CA GLN A 543 -6.96 9.84 -55.96
C GLN A 543 -5.67 9.73 -55.17
N LEU A 544 -5.67 8.92 -54.11
CA LEU A 544 -4.49 8.70 -53.28
C LEU A 544 -3.36 8.09 -54.11
N LYS A 545 -3.65 7.05 -54.92
CA LYS A 545 -2.66 6.43 -55.81
C LYS A 545 -2.07 7.42 -56.81
N ALA A 546 -2.90 8.27 -57.42
CA ALA A 546 -2.44 9.30 -58.36
C ALA A 546 -1.55 10.35 -57.68
N GLN A 547 -1.89 10.78 -56.46
CA GLN A 547 -1.07 11.71 -55.68
C GLN A 547 0.32 11.15 -55.35
N TRP A 548 0.40 9.85 -55.01
CA TRP A 548 1.68 9.19 -54.74
C TRP A 548 2.51 8.96 -56.01
N ASP A 549 1.87 8.61 -57.14
CA ASP A 549 2.57 8.46 -58.44
C ASP A 549 3.13 9.81 -58.94
N ASN A 550 2.37 10.89 -58.77
CA ASN A 550 2.85 12.23 -59.09
C ASN A 550 4.05 12.65 -58.24
N LEU A 551 4.00 12.34 -56.94
CA LEU A 551 5.12 12.57 -56.04
C LEU A 551 6.34 11.78 -56.49
N TYR A 552 6.17 10.50 -56.84
CA TYR A 552 7.23 9.62 -57.33
C TYR A 552 7.92 10.20 -58.56
N LYS A 553 7.13 10.55 -59.59
CA LYS A 553 7.62 11.17 -60.84
C LYS A 553 8.40 12.45 -60.57
N GLY A 554 7.82 13.36 -59.80
CA GLY A 554 8.43 14.65 -59.53
C GLY A 554 9.64 14.59 -58.60
N CYS A 555 9.66 13.69 -57.61
CA CYS A 555 10.81 13.53 -56.70
C CYS A 555 12.03 12.90 -57.39
N LEU A 556 11.81 11.94 -58.29
CA LEU A 556 12.85 11.21 -59.02
C LEU A 556 13.20 11.83 -60.39
N ASN A 557 12.45 12.84 -60.83
CA ASN A 557 12.58 13.47 -62.15
C ASN A 557 12.44 12.43 -63.28
N THR A 558 11.37 11.63 -63.23
CA THR A 558 11.04 10.58 -64.21
C THR A 558 9.62 10.76 -64.75
N ASP A 559 9.42 10.46 -66.03
CA ASP A 559 8.10 10.49 -66.68
C ASP A 559 7.36 9.15 -66.57
N GLN A 560 8.04 8.07 -66.13
CA GLN A 560 7.44 6.74 -66.01
C GLN A 560 6.57 6.62 -64.76
N SER A 561 5.31 6.20 -64.94
CA SER A 561 4.43 5.80 -63.83
C SER A 561 4.91 4.51 -63.19
N SER A 562 4.90 4.47 -61.86
CA SER A 562 5.29 3.26 -61.13
C SER A 562 4.09 2.35 -60.90
N ASN A 563 4.19 1.10 -61.36
CA ASN A 563 3.22 0.06 -61.01
C ASN A 563 3.46 -0.52 -59.60
N ALA A 564 4.53 -0.10 -58.92
CA ALA A 564 4.83 -0.59 -57.57
C ALA A 564 3.82 -0.07 -56.54
N PRO A 565 3.52 -0.83 -55.48
CA PRO A 565 2.73 -0.34 -54.36
C PRO A 565 3.42 0.86 -53.67
N VAL A 566 2.63 1.77 -53.11
CA VAL A 566 3.09 3.03 -52.49
C VAL A 566 4.28 2.86 -51.53
N PRO A 567 4.33 1.84 -50.64
CA PRO A 567 5.50 1.65 -49.77
C PRO A 567 6.83 1.46 -50.52
N LEU A 568 6.81 0.74 -51.65
CA LEU A 568 8.00 0.55 -52.48
C LEU A 568 8.38 1.82 -53.24
N GLN A 569 7.39 2.60 -53.71
CA GLN A 569 7.64 3.92 -54.31
C GLN A 569 8.33 4.85 -53.30
N VAL A 570 7.80 4.92 -52.08
CA VAL A 570 8.36 5.73 -50.99
C VAL A 570 9.78 5.28 -50.63
N ALA A 571 10.04 3.98 -50.57
CA ALA A 571 11.38 3.45 -50.34
C ALA A 571 12.38 3.89 -51.43
N GLN A 572 11.98 3.85 -52.70
CA GLN A 572 12.81 4.32 -53.82
C GLN A 572 13.09 5.83 -53.74
N ILE A 573 12.08 6.65 -53.42
CA ILE A 573 12.27 8.10 -53.22
C ILE A 573 13.28 8.35 -52.09
N MET A 574 13.16 7.64 -50.97
CA MET A 574 14.06 7.77 -49.82
C MET A 574 15.51 7.42 -50.16
N VAL A 575 15.74 6.33 -50.92
CA VAL A 575 17.09 5.93 -51.37
C VAL A 575 17.72 7.00 -52.27
N ASN A 576 16.93 7.62 -53.14
CA ASN A 576 17.42 8.65 -54.07
C ASN A 576 17.54 10.05 -53.42
N ARG A 577 17.03 10.25 -52.20
CA ARG A 577 17.07 11.54 -51.47
C ARG A 577 17.67 11.38 -50.06
N PRO A 578 18.92 10.91 -49.92
CA PRO A 578 19.51 10.57 -48.63
C PRO A 578 19.63 11.77 -47.67
N LEU A 579 19.90 12.97 -48.21
CA LEU A 579 20.00 14.19 -47.39
C LEU A 579 18.65 14.62 -46.82
N GLY A 580 17.57 14.43 -47.59
CA GLY A 580 16.19 14.67 -47.14
C GLY A 580 15.80 13.69 -46.04
N VAL A 581 16.15 12.41 -46.20
CA VAL A 581 15.92 11.38 -45.18
C VAL A 581 16.69 11.70 -43.89
N LEU A 582 17.96 12.10 -43.97
CA LEU A 582 18.75 12.46 -42.79
C LEU A 582 18.12 13.65 -42.03
N ARG A 583 17.65 14.68 -42.75
CA ARG A 583 16.92 15.80 -42.16
C ARG A 583 15.62 15.36 -41.51
N MET A 584 14.86 14.49 -42.16
CA MET A 584 13.62 13.94 -41.61
C MET A 584 13.87 13.13 -40.33
N LEU A 585 14.86 12.23 -40.33
CA LEU A 585 15.22 11.41 -39.17
C LEU A 585 15.71 12.26 -37.99
N SER A 586 16.57 13.26 -38.25
CA SER A 586 16.97 14.21 -37.19
C SER A 586 15.77 15.02 -36.68
N GLY A 587 14.85 15.41 -37.57
CA GLY A 587 13.59 16.04 -37.22
C GLY A 587 12.72 15.20 -36.30
N TRP A 588 12.61 13.89 -36.57
CA TRP A 588 11.91 12.93 -35.71
C TRP A 588 12.60 12.72 -34.36
N ILE A 589 13.94 12.74 -34.30
CA ILE A 589 14.67 12.67 -33.02
C ILE A 589 14.34 13.89 -32.17
N VAL A 590 14.40 15.09 -32.75
CA VAL A 590 14.07 16.33 -32.04
C VAL A 590 12.60 16.32 -31.61
N SER A 591 11.68 15.89 -32.48
CA SER A 591 10.27 15.78 -32.15
C SER A 591 10.00 14.74 -31.07
N GLY A 592 10.66 13.59 -31.10
CA GLY A 592 10.50 12.55 -30.08
C GLY A 592 10.99 13.01 -28.71
N ILE A 593 12.11 13.72 -28.65
CA ILE A 593 12.60 14.34 -27.40
C ILE A 593 11.63 15.43 -26.94
N ALA A 594 11.14 16.29 -27.84
CA ALA A 594 10.16 17.32 -27.53
C ALA A 594 8.87 16.74 -26.95
N ILE A 595 8.33 15.67 -27.55
CA ILE A 595 7.15 14.95 -27.06
C ILE A 595 7.42 14.34 -25.67
N ALA A 596 8.60 13.76 -25.46
CA ALA A 596 8.98 13.14 -24.20
C ALA A 596 9.14 14.14 -23.03
N MET A 597 9.23 15.45 -23.31
CA MET A 597 9.22 16.49 -22.25
C MET A 597 7.88 16.57 -21.51
N GLY A 598 6.80 16.08 -22.13
CA GLY A 598 5.47 16.02 -21.54
C GLY A 598 4.66 17.30 -21.69
N ALA A 599 3.33 17.16 -21.61
CA ALA A 599 2.38 18.27 -21.77
C ALA A 599 2.60 19.42 -20.76
N PRO A 600 2.93 19.16 -19.47
CA PRO A 600 3.15 20.23 -18.51
C PRO A 600 4.22 21.26 -18.91
N PHE A 601 5.30 20.79 -19.54
CA PHE A 601 6.38 21.67 -20.01
C PHE A 601 5.90 22.62 -21.12
N TRP A 602 5.23 22.08 -22.13
CA TRP A 602 4.75 22.87 -23.27
C TRP A 602 3.61 23.82 -22.89
N PHE A 603 2.77 23.45 -21.92
CA PHE A 603 1.72 24.33 -21.40
C PHE A 603 2.30 25.56 -20.68
N ASP A 604 3.26 25.35 -19.77
CA ASP A 604 3.94 26.46 -19.07
C ASP A 604 4.67 27.37 -20.06
N LEU A 605 5.32 26.78 -21.06
CA LEU A 605 5.96 27.53 -22.13
C LEU A 605 4.95 28.34 -22.96
N LEU A 606 3.78 27.77 -23.27
CA LEU A 606 2.72 28.46 -24.01
C LEU A 606 2.20 29.67 -23.24
N GLY A 607 1.91 29.51 -21.93
CA GLY A 607 1.45 30.59 -21.07
C GLY A 607 2.44 31.77 -21.02
N LYS A 608 3.74 31.47 -20.89
CA LYS A 608 4.79 32.51 -20.91
C LYS A 608 4.80 33.29 -22.22
N VAL A 609 4.73 32.59 -23.36
CA VAL A 609 4.82 33.22 -24.69
C VAL A 609 3.56 34.02 -25.03
N VAL A 610 2.37 33.50 -24.71
CA VAL A 610 1.10 34.21 -24.95
C VAL A 610 0.99 35.47 -24.07
N ASN A 611 1.44 35.41 -22.81
CA ASN A 611 1.46 36.59 -21.94
C ASN A 611 2.37 37.70 -22.48
N VAL A 612 3.53 37.34 -23.05
CA VAL A 612 4.42 38.32 -23.73
C VAL A 612 3.71 38.95 -24.93
N ARG A 613 2.97 38.18 -25.74
CA ARG A 613 2.12 38.71 -26.83
C ARG A 613 1.16 39.78 -26.34
N ASN A 614 0.46 39.48 -25.26
CA ASN A 614 -0.65 40.29 -24.75
C ASN A 614 -0.15 41.56 -24.04
N SER A 615 1.03 41.52 -23.41
CA SER A 615 1.66 42.68 -22.77
C SER A 615 2.15 43.77 -23.73
N GLY A 616 2.32 43.45 -25.02
CA GLY A 616 2.76 44.39 -26.06
C GLY A 616 1.63 45.21 -26.73
N GLY A 617 0.37 44.96 -26.40
CA GLY A 617 -0.80 45.56 -27.06
C GLY A 617 -1.72 46.34 -26.14
N LYS A 618 -1.35 47.56 -25.73
CA LYS A 618 -2.27 48.64 -25.31
C LYS A 618 -1.54 50.00 -25.31
N PRO A 619 -1.93 50.99 -26.14
CA PRO A 619 -1.55 52.37 -25.88
C PRO A 619 -2.27 52.87 -24.63
N LYS A 620 -1.56 53.62 -23.78
CA LYS A 620 -2.15 54.43 -22.71
C LYS A 620 -3.18 55.38 -23.35
N GLN A 621 -4.46 55.25 -23.01
CA GLN A 621 -5.44 56.31 -23.29
C GLN A 621 -4.96 57.58 -22.56
N PRO A 622 -4.92 58.75 -23.23
CA PRO A 622 -4.59 60.00 -22.56
C PRO A 622 -5.67 60.29 -21.50
N ALA A 623 -5.22 60.70 -20.33
CA ALA A 623 -6.07 61.06 -19.20
C ALA A 623 -7.13 62.07 -19.62
N GLY A 624 -8.40 61.69 -19.49
CA GLY A 624 -9.54 62.55 -19.72
C GLY A 624 -9.52 63.77 -18.82
N GLU A 625 -9.71 64.92 -19.46
CA GLU A 625 -10.00 66.23 -18.91
C GLU A 625 -10.91 66.19 -17.68
N VAL A 626 -10.46 66.90 -16.64
CA VAL A 626 -11.27 67.31 -15.50
C VAL A 626 -12.31 68.31 -16.01
N GLN A 627 -13.53 67.85 -16.29
CA GLN A 627 -14.69 68.73 -16.35
C GLN A 627 -15.27 68.90 -14.95
N ARG A 628 -15.20 70.16 -14.49
CA ARG A 628 -15.90 70.71 -13.34
C ARG A 628 -17.42 70.72 -13.59
N THR A 629 -18.16 70.86 -12.47
CA THR A 629 -19.54 71.38 -12.33
C THR A 629 -20.67 70.41 -12.73
N ASN A 630 -21.80 70.27 -12.02
CA ASN A 630 -22.39 70.92 -10.84
C ASN A 630 -23.56 70.03 -10.33
N GLU A 631 -23.96 70.31 -9.09
CA GLU A 631 -25.19 69.88 -8.35
C GLU A 631 -25.25 68.47 -7.76
#